data_AF-A0A5N5WN26-F1
#
_entry.id   AF-A0A5N5WN26-F1
#
_cell.length_a   1.000
_cell.length_b   1.000
_cell.length_c   1.000
_cell.angle_alpha   90.00
_cell.angle_beta   90.00
_cell.angle_gamma   90.00
#
_symmetry.space_group_name_H-M   'P 1'
#
loop_
_entity.id
_entity.type
_entity.pdbx_description
1 polymer ?
#
loop_
_entity_poly.entity_id
_entity_poly.type
_entity_poly.pdbx_seq_one_letter_code
_entity_poly.pdbx_strand_id
1 'polypeptide(L)'
;MFKNNLNFSLVIEWQKKFFLKNKNKNKGEDLSPVVHKQIACAIITLSEAFDAVETAHRRQFRLIGPKKEVAHAREVYKRVLLARRSLLQQELGPYPLQTGSALHDYRRRAMLRVLPGDAGFVTWQVALRQFLIKVEKVVRVALNNADDDEVDDWWDNMRGQFPIDFQEI
;
A
#
# COMPACT_ATOMS: atom_id res chain seq x y z
N MET A 1 15.67 7.16 -0.79
CA MET A 1 15.68 5.71 -0.50
C MET A 1 14.24 5.37 -0.16
N PHE A 2 13.54 4.54 -0.94
CA PHE A 2 12.15 4.13 -0.65
C PHE A 2 12.09 3.10 0.48
N LYS A 3 13.03 3.18 1.44
CA LYS A 3 12.94 2.41 2.66
C LYS A 3 12.11 3.18 3.66
N ASN A 4 11.15 2.45 4.21
CA ASN A 4 10.30 2.76 5.35
C ASN A 4 9.08 3.61 4.98
N ASN A 5 8.00 2.91 4.63
CA ASN A 5 6.66 3.10 5.22
C ASN A 5 5.57 2.20 4.59
N LEU A 6 5.93 1.07 3.95
CA LEU A 6 5.03 -0.09 4.04
C LEU A 6 5.03 -0.53 5.50
N ASN A 7 4.18 0.13 6.28
CA ASN A 7 3.94 -0.26 7.64
C ASN A 7 3.23 -1.61 7.60
N PHE A 8 3.99 -2.70 7.53
CA PHE A 8 3.42 -4.04 7.69
C PHE A 8 2.70 -4.18 9.02
N SER A 9 2.97 -3.32 10.00
CA SER A 9 2.15 -3.22 11.22
C SER A 9 0.72 -2.76 10.92
N LEU A 10 0.43 -2.06 9.82
CA LEU A 10 -0.95 -1.80 9.38
C LEU A 10 -1.55 -3.05 8.73
N VAL A 11 -0.82 -3.80 7.91
CA VAL A 11 -1.30 -5.07 7.33
C VAL A 11 -1.48 -6.16 8.40
N ILE A 12 -0.59 -6.18 9.40
CA ILE A 12 -0.63 -7.05 10.57
C ILE A 12 -1.64 -6.53 11.60
N GLU A 13 -1.81 -5.22 11.81
CA GLU A 13 -2.93 -4.68 12.59
C GLU A 13 -4.26 -4.94 11.90
N TRP A 14 -4.28 -4.95 10.56
CA TRP A 14 -5.44 -5.28 9.76
C TRP A 14 -5.78 -6.76 9.98
N GLN A 15 -4.78 -7.66 9.93
CA GLN A 15 -4.89 -9.02 10.43
C GLN A 15 -5.42 -9.03 11.88
N LYS A 16 -4.78 -8.36 12.83
CA LYS A 16 -5.15 -8.44 14.26
C LYS A 16 -6.53 -7.84 14.60
N LYS A 17 -6.95 -6.75 13.96
CA LYS A 17 -8.29 -6.16 14.15
C LYS A 17 -9.38 -7.07 13.59
N PHE A 18 -9.11 -7.77 12.48
CA PHE A 18 -10.03 -8.73 11.88
C PHE A 18 -10.07 -10.07 12.64
N PHE A 19 -8.91 -10.61 13.02
CA PHE A 19 -8.79 -11.98 13.55
C PHE A 19 -8.83 -12.07 15.09
N LEU A 20 -8.59 -10.98 15.84
CA LEU A 20 -8.46 -11.04 17.31
C LEU A 20 -9.44 -10.16 18.08
N LYS A 21 -10.38 -9.47 17.41
CA LYS A 21 -11.36 -8.63 18.11
C LYS A 21 -12.79 -9.11 17.91
N ASN A 22 -13.11 -10.22 18.56
CA ASN A 22 -14.45 -10.38 19.12
C ASN A 22 -14.35 -10.82 20.59
N LYS A 23 -14.04 -9.86 21.48
CA LYS A 23 -14.08 -10.08 22.93
C LYS A 23 -15.49 -10.13 23.51
N ASN A 24 -16.52 -9.91 22.70
CA ASN A 24 -17.92 -10.11 23.10
C ASN A 24 -18.54 -11.22 22.26
N LYS A 25 -18.49 -12.43 22.83
CA LYS A 25 -19.40 -13.58 22.65
C LYS A 25 -19.84 -13.89 21.21
N ASN A 26 -19.21 -14.95 20.69
CA ASN A 26 -19.69 -15.94 19.73
C ASN A 26 -19.79 -15.50 18.26
N LYS A 27 -18.89 -16.09 17.46
CA LYS A 27 -18.79 -16.07 15.99
C LYS A 27 -18.10 -14.85 15.37
N GLY A 28 -16.82 -14.64 15.70
CA GLY A 28 -15.88 -14.24 14.65
C GLY A 28 -15.45 -15.53 13.97
N GLU A 29 -15.79 -15.73 12.70
CA GLU A 29 -15.28 -16.88 11.96
C GLU A 29 -13.76 -16.74 11.84
N ASP A 30 -13.05 -17.56 12.61
CA ASP A 30 -11.60 -17.66 12.53
C ASP A 30 -11.28 -18.19 11.12
N LEU A 31 -10.82 -17.32 10.22
CA LEU A 31 -10.54 -17.72 8.84
C LEU A 31 -9.56 -18.89 8.85
N SER A 32 -9.85 -19.91 8.03
CA SER A 32 -9.06 -21.13 8.05
C SER A 32 -7.57 -20.85 7.80
N PRO A 33 -6.64 -21.69 8.33
CA PRO A 33 -5.21 -21.57 8.03
C PRO A 33 -4.88 -21.53 6.53
N VAL A 34 -5.74 -22.12 5.70
CA VAL A 34 -5.65 -22.08 4.23
C VAL A 34 -5.85 -20.67 3.69
N VAL A 35 -6.84 -19.94 4.20
CA VAL A 35 -7.12 -18.54 3.86
C VAL A 35 -5.95 -17.64 4.25
N HIS A 36 -5.43 -17.81 5.48
CA HIS A 36 -4.25 -17.08 5.93
C HIS A 36 -3.03 -17.33 5.03
N LYS A 37 -2.79 -18.58 4.62
CA LYS A 37 -1.70 -18.92 3.71
C LYS A 37 -1.87 -18.25 2.35
N GLN A 38 -3.08 -18.23 1.80
CA GLN A 38 -3.35 -17.62 0.50
C GLN A 38 -3.18 -16.09 0.50
N ILE A 39 -3.63 -15.42 1.56
CA ILE A 39 -3.40 -13.99 1.77
C ILE A 39 -1.90 -13.70 1.93
N ALA A 40 -1.18 -14.50 2.72
CA ALA A 40 0.26 -14.35 2.88
C ALA A 40 1.01 -14.50 1.54
N CYS A 41 0.64 -15.48 0.71
CA CYS A 41 1.18 -15.61 -0.63
C CYS A 41 0.89 -14.38 -1.51
N ALA A 42 -0.30 -13.77 -1.41
CA ALA A 42 -0.62 -12.54 -2.13
C ALA A 42 0.27 -11.37 -1.68
N ILE A 43 0.52 -11.24 -0.37
CA ILE A 43 1.41 -10.21 0.20
C ILE A 43 2.86 -10.39 -0.28
N ILE A 44 3.35 -11.63 -0.33
CA ILE A 44 4.70 -11.93 -0.83
C ILE A 44 4.82 -11.48 -2.29
N THR A 45 3.88 -11.88 -3.16
CA THR A 45 3.87 -11.47 -4.58
C THR A 45 3.82 -9.94 -4.73
N LEU A 46 3.02 -9.25 -3.92
CA LEU A 46 2.98 -7.78 -3.95
C LEU A 46 4.33 -7.17 -3.54
N SER A 47 5.01 -7.79 -2.58
CA SER A 47 6.32 -7.34 -2.09
C SER A 47 7.41 -7.54 -3.15
N GLU A 48 7.39 -8.67 -3.87
CA GLU A 48 8.29 -8.92 -5.01
C GLU A 48 8.10 -7.88 -6.12
N ALA A 49 6.85 -7.51 -6.42
CA ALA A 49 6.55 -6.46 -7.37
C ALA A 49 7.05 -5.08 -6.89
N PHE A 50 6.90 -4.78 -5.59
CA PHE A 50 7.46 -3.56 -5.01
C PHE A 50 8.99 -3.51 -5.17
N ASP A 51 9.69 -4.60 -4.88
CA ASP A 51 11.15 -4.67 -5.01
C ASP A 51 11.60 -4.48 -6.47
N ALA A 52 10.85 -5.02 -7.43
CA ALA A 52 11.09 -4.81 -8.85
C ALA A 52 10.92 -3.34 -9.25
N VAL A 53 9.87 -2.68 -8.78
CA VAL A 53 9.59 -1.25 -9.02
C VAL A 53 10.66 -0.38 -8.36
N GLU A 54 11.04 -0.67 -7.12
CA GLU A 54 12.11 0.05 -6.43
C GLU A 54 13.42 -0.10 -7.21
N THR A 55 13.74 -1.30 -7.68
CA THR A 55 14.94 -1.56 -8.47
C THR A 55 14.93 -0.79 -9.78
N ALA A 56 13.81 -0.80 -10.51
CA ALA A 56 13.65 -0.04 -11.75
C ALA A 56 13.84 1.46 -11.52
N HIS A 57 13.21 1.99 -10.47
CA HIS A 57 13.33 3.40 -10.10
C HIS A 57 14.76 3.77 -9.70
N ARG A 58 15.43 2.94 -8.89
CA ARG A 58 16.84 3.16 -8.54
C ARG A 58 17.75 3.15 -9.77
N ARG A 59 17.47 2.29 -10.77
CA ARG A 59 18.20 2.29 -12.06
C ARG A 59 17.96 3.57 -12.85
N GLN A 60 16.71 4.03 -12.94
CA GLN A 60 16.33 5.28 -13.63
C GLN A 60 17.15 6.48 -13.10
N PHE A 61 17.32 6.57 -11.78
CA PHE A 61 18.10 7.63 -11.14
C PHE A 61 19.57 7.30 -10.95
N ARG A 62 20.10 6.23 -11.56
CA ARG A 62 21.50 5.79 -11.45
C ARG A 62 21.99 5.66 -10.00
N LEU A 63 21.11 5.21 -9.11
CA LEU A 63 21.37 5.01 -7.69
C LEU A 63 22.00 3.64 -7.39
N ILE A 64 22.24 2.83 -8.44
CA ILE A 64 22.90 1.53 -8.40
C ILE A 64 24.11 1.62 -9.34
N GLY A 65 25.30 1.31 -8.85
CA GLY A 65 26.54 1.42 -9.62
C GLY A 65 27.75 1.82 -8.77
N PRO A 66 28.87 2.23 -9.41
CA PRO A 66 30.09 2.65 -8.73
C PRO A 66 29.86 3.80 -7.74
N LYS A 67 30.57 3.76 -6.58
CA LYS A 67 30.35 4.69 -5.45
C LYS A 67 30.42 6.18 -5.83
N LYS A 68 31.34 6.56 -6.73
CA LYS A 68 31.51 7.96 -7.16
C LYS A 68 30.31 8.47 -7.96
N GLU A 69 29.80 7.69 -8.90
CA GLU A 69 28.63 8.04 -9.73
C GLU A 69 27.36 8.10 -8.89
N VAL A 70 27.20 7.14 -7.97
CA VAL A 70 26.05 7.09 -7.06
C VAL A 70 26.02 8.29 -6.11
N ALA A 71 27.17 8.82 -5.68
CA ALA A 71 27.22 10.00 -4.81
C ALA A 71 26.61 11.23 -5.49
N HIS A 72 26.99 11.51 -6.74
CA HIS A 72 26.41 12.61 -7.50
C HIS A 72 24.92 12.36 -7.79
N ALA A 73 24.57 11.15 -8.21
CA ALA A 73 23.18 10.75 -8.47
C ALA A 73 22.27 10.92 -7.24
N ARG A 74 22.78 10.66 -6.02
CA ARG A 74 22.04 10.89 -4.77
C ARG A 74 21.71 12.36 -4.55
N GLU A 75 22.61 13.29 -4.85
CA GLU A 75 22.34 14.73 -4.69
C GLU A 75 21.33 15.24 -5.72
N VAL A 76 21.37 14.72 -6.94
CA VAL A 76 20.32 14.99 -7.95
C VAL A 76 18.98 14.42 -7.47
N TYR A 77 18.98 13.18 -6.99
CA TYR A 77 17.77 12.50 -6.54
C TYR A 77 17.12 13.17 -5.32
N LYS A 78 17.93 13.69 -4.38
CA LYS A 78 17.42 14.51 -3.26
C LYS A 78 16.61 15.71 -3.75
N ARG A 79 17.09 16.41 -4.78
CA ARG A 79 16.37 17.55 -5.36
C ARG A 79 15.03 17.13 -5.97
N VAL A 80 14.98 15.99 -6.66
CA VAL A 80 13.73 15.42 -7.18
C VAL A 80 12.74 15.12 -6.05
N LEU A 81 13.21 14.49 -4.97
CA LEU A 81 12.35 14.20 -3.81
C LEU A 81 11.83 15.46 -3.12
N LEU A 82 12.68 16.49 -2.98
CA LEU A 82 12.28 17.78 -2.41
C LEU A 82 11.23 18.47 -3.29
N ALA A 83 11.43 18.49 -4.61
CA ALA A 83 10.46 19.05 -5.55
C ALA A 83 9.10 18.35 -5.46
N ARG A 84 9.09 17.00 -5.46
CA ARG A 84 7.85 16.22 -5.30
C ARG A 84 7.16 16.48 -3.96
N ARG A 85 7.93 16.58 -2.87
CA ARG A 85 7.37 16.89 -1.56
C ARG A 85 6.76 18.29 -1.51
N SER A 86 7.41 19.27 -2.16
CA SER A 86 6.89 20.63 -2.27
C SER A 86 5.56 20.67 -3.03
N LEU A 87 5.46 19.95 -4.15
CA LEU A 87 4.21 19.85 -4.93
C LEU A 87 3.09 19.21 -4.09
N LEU A 88 3.38 18.10 -3.41
CA LEU A 88 2.42 17.45 -2.50
C LEU A 88 1.95 18.38 -1.37
N GLN A 89 2.86 19.18 -0.80
CA GLN A 89 2.50 20.16 0.23
C GLN A 89 1.61 21.28 -0.32
N GLN A 90 1.83 21.71 -1.57
CA GLN A 90 0.97 22.70 -2.24
C GLN A 90 -0.44 22.13 -2.47
N GLU A 91 -0.54 20.87 -2.89
CA GLU A 91 -1.84 20.19 -3.11
C GLU A 91 -2.60 19.93 -1.81
N LEU A 92 -1.90 19.50 -0.75
CA LEU A 92 -2.54 19.10 0.51
C LEU A 92 -2.79 20.27 1.47
N GLY A 93 -2.13 21.42 1.24
CA GLY A 93 -2.17 22.56 2.13
C GLY A 93 -1.33 22.37 3.40
N PRO A 94 -1.51 23.25 4.40
CA PRO A 94 -0.69 23.25 5.61
C PRO A 94 -0.90 22.00 6.46
N TYR A 95 0.13 21.65 7.24
CA TYR A 95 0.05 20.54 8.18
C TYR A 95 -1.08 20.78 9.20
N PRO A 96 -1.97 19.81 9.45
CA PRO A 96 -3.09 19.99 10.37
C PRO A 96 -2.60 20.23 11.80
N LEU A 97 -3.15 21.25 12.46
CA LEU A 97 -2.91 21.51 13.88
C LEU A 97 -3.64 20.51 14.78
N GLN A 98 -4.74 19.93 14.30
CA GLN A 98 -5.57 18.99 15.04
C GLN A 98 -5.03 17.56 14.92
N THR A 99 -5.05 16.82 16.02
CA THR A 99 -4.77 15.38 16.06
C THR A 99 -6.01 14.57 15.67
N GLY A 100 -5.84 13.27 15.38
CA GLY A 100 -6.95 12.38 15.02
C GLY A 100 -7.05 12.06 13.53
N SER A 101 -8.27 11.90 12.99
CA SER A 101 -8.51 11.44 11.61
C SER A 101 -7.92 12.40 10.57
N ALA A 102 -8.08 13.71 10.75
CA ALA A 102 -7.54 14.72 9.84
C ALA A 102 -6.01 14.60 9.69
N LEU A 103 -5.31 14.37 10.80
CA LEU A 103 -3.86 14.16 10.79
C LEU A 103 -3.48 12.83 10.12
N HIS A 104 -4.24 11.77 10.38
CA HIS A 104 -4.04 10.48 9.74
C HIS A 104 -4.22 10.57 8.21
N ASP A 105 -5.26 11.27 7.76
CA ASP A 105 -5.57 11.47 6.33
C ASP A 105 -4.54 12.34 5.65
N TYR A 106 -4.10 13.41 6.32
CA TYR A 106 -2.99 14.22 5.82
C TYR A 106 -1.72 13.37 5.66
N ARG A 107 -1.33 12.60 6.69
CA ARG A 107 -0.14 11.74 6.61
C ARG A 107 -0.25 10.71 5.49
N ARG A 108 -1.41 10.08 5.33
CA ARG A 108 -1.68 9.10 4.27
C ARG A 108 -1.57 9.70 2.87
N ARG A 109 -2.05 10.94 2.68
CA ARG A 109 -1.96 11.65 1.40
C ARG A 109 -0.58 12.26 1.15
N ALA A 110 0.14 12.65 2.20
CA ALA A 110 1.49 13.21 2.12
C ALA A 110 2.59 12.17 1.87
N MET A 111 2.27 10.88 1.78
CA MET A 111 3.23 9.84 1.41
C MET A 111 3.62 9.98 -0.06
N LEU A 112 4.92 10.02 -0.33
CA LEU A 112 5.43 9.97 -1.70
C LEU A 112 5.12 8.60 -2.31
N ARG A 113 4.27 8.58 -3.34
CA ARG A 113 3.89 7.37 -4.09
C ARG A 113 4.64 7.30 -5.41
N VAL A 114 4.60 6.11 -6.02
CA VAL A 114 4.98 5.93 -7.43
C VAL A 114 3.92 6.63 -8.28
N LEU A 115 4.34 7.57 -9.12
CA LEU A 115 3.45 8.42 -9.93
C LEU A 115 3.45 7.98 -11.40
N PRO A 116 2.42 8.37 -12.19
CA PRO A 116 2.48 8.27 -13.64
C PRO A 116 3.77 8.90 -14.18
N GLY A 117 4.55 8.14 -14.93
CA GLY A 117 5.87 8.54 -15.44
C GLY A 117 7.08 8.03 -14.64
N ASP A 118 6.88 7.45 -13.46
CA ASP A 118 7.93 6.73 -12.74
C ASP A 118 8.24 5.38 -13.39
N ALA A 119 9.52 4.99 -13.43
CA ALA A 119 9.90 3.66 -13.84
C ALA A 119 9.25 2.60 -12.94
N GLY A 120 8.56 1.65 -13.55
CA GLY A 120 7.81 0.60 -12.84
C GLY A 120 6.40 0.99 -12.40
N PHE A 121 5.90 2.20 -12.71
CA PHE A 121 4.53 2.60 -12.36
C PHE A 121 3.46 1.61 -12.85
N VAL A 122 3.51 1.22 -14.13
CA VAL A 122 2.53 0.27 -14.69
C VAL A 122 2.61 -1.09 -13.98
N THR A 123 3.83 -1.60 -13.76
CA THR A 123 4.05 -2.85 -13.01
C THR A 123 3.47 -2.77 -11.60
N TRP A 124 3.67 -1.65 -10.91
CA TRP A 124 3.11 -1.41 -9.57
C TRP A 124 1.58 -1.43 -9.58
N GLN A 125 0.95 -0.72 -10.53
CA GLN A 125 -0.50 -0.69 -10.68
C GLN A 125 -1.09 -2.08 -10.96
N VAL A 126 -0.45 -2.85 -11.86
CA VAL A 126 -0.88 -4.22 -12.17
C VAL A 126 -0.75 -5.12 -10.93
N ALA A 127 0.37 -5.06 -10.22
CA ALA A 127 0.59 -5.87 -9.03
C ALA A 127 -0.42 -5.58 -7.91
N LEU A 128 -0.75 -4.29 -7.70
CA LEU A 128 -1.78 -3.86 -6.76
C LEU A 128 -3.16 -4.40 -7.14
N ARG A 129 -3.57 -4.29 -8.41
CA ARG A 129 -4.86 -4.84 -8.89
C ARG A 129 -4.92 -6.35 -8.68
N GLN A 130 -3.86 -7.07 -9.04
CA GLN A 130 -3.78 -8.52 -8.85
C GLN A 130 -3.83 -8.93 -7.38
N PHE A 131 -3.15 -8.17 -6.50
CA PHE A 131 -3.22 -8.39 -5.07
C PHE A 131 -4.65 -8.24 -4.54
N LEU A 132 -5.34 -7.16 -4.91
CA LEU A 132 -6.73 -6.93 -4.48
C LEU A 132 -7.66 -8.03 -4.97
N ILE A 133 -7.65 -8.36 -6.27
CA ILE A 133 -8.47 -9.44 -6.84
C ILE A 133 -8.24 -10.77 -6.09
N LYS A 134 -6.97 -11.08 -5.78
CA LYS A 134 -6.62 -12.32 -5.10
C LYS A 134 -7.12 -12.33 -3.66
N VAL A 135 -6.96 -11.25 -2.92
CA VAL A 135 -7.48 -11.14 -1.54
C VAL A 135 -9.00 -11.19 -1.54
N GLU A 136 -9.67 -10.48 -2.45
CA GLU A 136 -11.13 -10.48 -2.61
C GLU A 136 -11.65 -11.90 -2.77
N LYS A 137 -11.11 -12.63 -3.75
CA LYS A 137 -11.54 -13.99 -4.07
C LYS A 137 -11.36 -14.93 -2.88
N VAL A 138 -10.23 -14.80 -2.17
CA VAL A 138 -9.94 -15.65 -1.00
C VAL A 138 -10.91 -15.36 0.13
N VAL A 139 -11.24 -14.08 0.36
CA VAL A 139 -12.17 -13.69 1.43
C VAL A 139 -13.60 -14.06 1.08
N ARG A 140 -14.08 -13.81 -0.15
CA ARG A 140 -15.42 -14.22 -0.60
C ARG A 140 -15.65 -15.72 -0.46
N VAL A 141 -14.68 -16.54 -0.87
CA VAL A 141 -14.76 -18.01 -0.70
C VAL A 141 -14.81 -18.41 0.77
N ALA A 142 -14.11 -17.69 1.64
CA ALA A 142 -14.12 -17.98 3.06
C ALA A 142 -15.43 -17.56 3.74
N LEU A 143 -16.04 -16.46 3.26
CA LEU A 143 -17.30 -15.91 3.71
C LEU A 143 -18.52 -16.50 2.97
N ASN A 144 -18.40 -17.70 2.38
CA ASN A 144 -19.40 -18.41 1.58
C ASN A 144 -20.83 -18.55 2.21
N ASN A 145 -21.08 -18.00 3.40
CA ASN A 145 -22.35 -17.97 4.13
C ASN A 145 -22.79 -16.55 4.58
N ALA A 146 -22.13 -15.48 4.13
CA ALA A 146 -22.51 -14.08 4.43
C ALA A 146 -23.40 -13.51 3.30
N ASP A 147 -24.27 -12.55 3.63
CA ASP A 147 -25.08 -11.84 2.64
C ASP A 147 -24.15 -11.10 1.66
N ASP A 148 -24.37 -11.24 0.35
CA ASP A 148 -23.48 -10.67 -0.68
C ASP A 148 -23.31 -9.14 -0.51
N ASP A 149 -24.37 -8.45 -0.06
CA ASP A 149 -24.37 -7.01 0.22
C ASP A 149 -23.42 -6.63 1.38
N GLU A 150 -23.32 -7.46 2.43
CA GLU A 150 -22.43 -7.22 3.56
C GLU A 150 -20.96 -7.43 3.16
N VAL A 151 -20.71 -8.36 2.23
CA VAL A 151 -19.37 -8.62 1.67
C VAL A 151 -18.93 -7.52 0.72
N ASP A 152 -19.85 -6.94 -0.05
CA ASP A 152 -19.58 -5.84 -0.98
C ASP A 152 -19.31 -4.52 -0.24
N ASP A 153 -20.15 -4.13 0.72
CA ASP A 153 -19.91 -2.96 1.57
C ASP A 153 -18.59 -3.09 2.35
N TRP A 154 -18.30 -4.31 2.82
CA TRP A 154 -17.03 -4.63 3.45
C TRP A 154 -15.84 -4.42 2.51
N TRP A 155 -15.93 -4.95 1.28
CA TRP A 155 -14.87 -4.84 0.29
C TRP A 155 -14.63 -3.40 -0.16
N ASP A 156 -15.68 -2.61 -0.30
CA ASP A 156 -15.59 -1.19 -0.68
C ASP A 156 -14.95 -0.34 0.40
N ASN A 157 -15.32 -0.56 1.67
CA ASN A 157 -14.63 0.04 2.80
C ASN A 157 -13.14 -0.37 2.84
N MET A 158 -12.85 -1.63 2.54
CA MET A 158 -11.48 -2.15 2.46
C MET A 158 -10.67 -1.48 1.35
N ARG A 159 -11.22 -1.39 0.14
CA ARG A 159 -10.63 -0.67 -0.98
C ARG A 159 -10.35 0.79 -0.63
N GLY A 160 -11.27 1.46 0.07
CA GLY A 160 -11.08 2.83 0.56
C GLY A 160 -10.01 3.00 1.64
N GLN A 161 -9.64 1.92 2.36
CA GLN A 161 -8.55 1.94 3.33
C GLN A 161 -7.18 1.75 2.68
N PHE A 162 -7.12 1.09 1.52
CA PHE A 162 -5.88 1.05 0.76
C PHE A 162 -5.53 2.45 0.26
N PRO A 163 -4.30 2.93 0.51
CA PRO A 163 -3.81 4.19 -0.03
C PRO A 163 -3.48 3.99 -1.51
N ILE A 164 -4.48 3.66 -2.32
CA ILE A 164 -4.37 3.42 -3.76
C ILE A 164 -5.54 4.13 -4.40
N ASP A 165 -5.32 5.36 -4.85
CA ASP A 165 -6.18 5.93 -5.87
C ASP A 165 -5.82 5.20 -7.16
N PHE A 166 -6.70 4.31 -7.59
CA PHE A 166 -6.62 3.80 -8.95
C PHE A 166 -6.95 4.96 -9.87
N GLN A 167 -5.97 5.44 -10.63
CA GLN A 167 -6.31 6.24 -11.79
C GLN A 167 -7.02 5.30 -12.78
N GLU A 168 -8.25 5.65 -13.14
CA GLU A 168 -8.88 5.10 -14.33
C GLU A 168 -7.95 5.38 -15.52
N ILE A 169 -7.68 4.33 -16.30
CA ILE A 169 -6.84 4.41 -17.50
C ILE A 169 -7.75 4.80 -18.65
#